data_AF-A0A924UGN3-F1
#
_entry.id   AF-A0A924UGN3-F1
#
_cell.length_a   1.000
_cell.length_b   1.000
_cell.length_c   1.000
_cell.angle_alpha   90.00
_cell.angle_beta   90.00
_cell.angle_gamma   90.00
#
_symmetry.space_group_name_H-M   'P 1'
#
loop_
_entity.id
_entity.type
_entity.pdbx_description
1 polymer ?
#
loop_
_entity_poly.entity_id
_entity_poly.type
_entity_poly.pdbx_seq_one_letter_code
_entity_poly.pdbx_strand_id
1 'polypeptide(L)'
;MITNRSFIILALSILSSATFAGTFTEEFTSTTFKDTATAVWNTASGKVHPTLRINNYQLVPAGAFASADFDVGDGSHGVFDSSTYANFGTVVGSTITIDAAIFPALKLTQFNLAPGFVLTSVNGPLVIYSLSTILIDGTIQCSGTTGGNAAGAGGGAAGLGRCGGQNGGVGGNGTQSGTKGIPLAGAVTGGGGGNYVGAAPGAGGGGGGSYAGNPGQAGQNSAPNTLGAGGTTLADHSFTILTGGPGGGGGSGSNTEGGAGGGGGGGTIIIHAVGDVTVSVTGLILAKGGNGGAAVSGGGGGGGGGGSVQIFTPGQFALVPAGFPIDVSGGAGSVPSLAAAGDGGAGSYGRTWDVSNTFSGVGSESNASSLNAVGVVQYTTAARNVISKSYDTQSTESTFQSINSVPITSEVVFEVAGSNDNFAVDDTGFLPTTQINLLNAKRFVKFRMTLTNTNATTPMQIDQVQINYQSPTPADKENFNFKGCGLIHAGPPPDRGLMNILITMLLLLLPVIVSSRLKLSKAHAKNNRIQSKD
;
A
#
# COMPACT_ATOMS: atom_id res chain seq x y z
N MET A 1 15.09 73.06 28.50
CA MET A 1 14.96 71.79 29.24
C MET A 1 14.28 70.77 28.33
N ILE A 2 15.06 70.05 27.52
CA ILE A 2 14.58 68.86 26.81
C ILE A 2 15.00 67.69 27.69
N THR A 3 14.01 67.04 28.28
CA THR A 3 14.16 66.03 29.33
C THR A 3 14.86 64.78 28.83
N ASN A 4 15.82 64.26 29.62
CA ASN A 4 16.53 62.97 29.49
C ASN A 4 15.65 61.71 29.30
N ARG A 5 14.32 61.85 29.18
CA ARG A 5 13.38 60.73 29.03
C ARG A 5 13.40 60.11 27.63
N SER A 6 13.75 60.84 26.58
CA SER A 6 13.74 60.31 25.20
C SER A 6 14.92 59.39 24.87
N PHE A 7 16.06 59.52 25.56
CA PHE A 7 17.24 58.67 25.31
C PHE A 7 17.13 57.29 25.99
N ILE A 8 16.40 57.17 27.11
CA ILE A 8 16.17 55.88 27.78
C ILE A 8 15.22 55.00 26.96
N ILE A 9 14.24 55.59 26.26
CA ILE A 9 13.28 54.85 25.44
C ILE A 9 13.95 54.25 24.19
N LEU A 10 14.90 54.95 23.57
CA LEU A 10 15.61 54.47 22.38
C LEU A 10 16.66 53.38 22.71
N ALA A 11 17.29 53.43 23.89
CA ALA A 11 18.21 52.40 24.36
C ALA A 11 17.47 51.12 24.80
N LEU A 12 16.27 51.23 25.38
CA LEU A 12 15.44 50.06 25.71
C LEU A 12 14.91 49.32 24.47
N SER A 13 14.68 50.03 23.35
CA SER A 13 14.22 49.42 22.10
C SER A 13 15.29 48.62 21.33
N ILE A 14 16.58 48.74 21.69
CA ILE A 14 17.67 47.98 21.05
C ILE A 14 18.00 46.70 21.85
N LEU A 15 17.53 46.59 23.10
CA LEU A 15 17.61 45.38 23.94
C LEU A 15 16.33 44.52 23.89
N SER A 16 15.37 44.81 23.02
CA SER A 16 14.28 43.87 22.78
C SER A 16 14.86 42.63 22.10
N SER A 17 15.11 41.59 22.88
CA SER A 17 15.43 40.24 22.40
C SER A 17 14.36 39.88 21.37
N ALA A 18 14.74 39.82 20.10
CA ALA A 18 13.83 39.40 19.05
C ALA A 18 13.52 37.92 19.31
N THR A 19 12.37 37.63 19.91
CA THR A 19 11.85 36.26 20.00
C THR A 19 11.36 35.88 18.61
N PHE A 20 11.92 34.82 18.05
CA PHE A 20 11.50 34.32 16.73
C PHE A 20 10.43 33.26 16.92
N ALA A 21 9.27 33.47 16.30
CA ALA A 21 8.26 32.43 16.18
C ALA A 21 8.69 31.45 15.08
N GLY A 22 8.71 30.16 15.41
CA GLY A 22 8.92 29.06 14.48
C GLY A 22 7.68 28.17 14.42
N THR A 23 7.49 27.52 13.27
CA THR A 23 6.41 26.55 13.08
C THR A 23 6.99 25.33 12.40
N PHE A 24 6.78 24.14 12.99
CA PHE A 24 6.91 22.90 12.25
C PHE A 24 5.59 22.58 11.56
N THR A 25 5.70 22.20 10.30
CA THR A 25 4.59 21.84 9.44
C THR A 25 4.80 20.41 8.97
N GLU A 26 3.85 19.54 9.27
CA GLU A 26 3.75 18.19 8.72
C GLU A 26 2.57 18.13 7.75
N GLU A 27 2.84 17.88 6.47
CA GLU A 27 1.83 17.82 5.39
C GLU A 27 1.56 16.38 4.92
N PHE A 28 2.14 15.37 5.59
CA PHE A 28 1.93 13.95 5.32
C PHE A 28 2.27 13.50 3.89
N THR A 29 2.91 14.33 3.07
CA THR A 29 3.35 14.02 1.69
C THR A 29 4.54 13.06 1.65
N SER A 30 5.17 12.80 2.81
CA SER A 30 6.31 11.90 2.97
C SER A 30 6.20 11.09 4.26
N THR A 31 6.85 9.93 4.32
CA THR A 31 7.01 9.12 5.53
C THR A 31 8.25 9.49 6.34
N THR A 32 9.02 10.52 5.94
CA THR A 32 10.26 10.94 6.63
C THR A 32 10.07 11.10 8.13
N PHE A 33 8.98 11.76 8.54
CA PHE A 33 8.65 12.04 9.94
C PHE A 33 7.56 11.10 10.51
N LYS A 34 7.21 10.01 9.83
CA LYS A 34 6.32 8.98 10.36
C LYS A 34 7.12 8.01 11.24
N ASP A 35 6.72 7.82 12.49
CA ASP A 35 7.28 6.79 13.38
C ASP A 35 6.39 5.54 13.35
N THR A 36 5.24 5.59 14.02
CA THR A 36 4.25 4.50 14.03
C THR A 36 2.86 5.04 13.74
N ALA A 37 1.99 4.22 13.11
CA ALA A 37 0.63 4.63 12.82
C ALA A 37 -0.32 3.43 12.77
N THR A 38 -1.50 3.58 13.36
CA THR A 38 -2.67 2.71 13.14
C THR A 38 -3.72 3.39 12.24
N ALA A 39 -3.62 4.70 12.04
CA ALA A 39 -4.33 5.42 10.98
C ALA A 39 -3.54 5.30 9.66
N VAL A 40 -4.17 5.66 8.55
CA VAL A 40 -3.52 5.68 7.23
C VAL A 40 -2.82 7.03 7.07
N TRP A 41 -1.49 6.98 6.97
CA TRP A 41 -0.67 8.10 6.53
C TRP A 41 -0.63 8.08 5.00
N ASN A 42 -1.50 8.86 4.38
CA ASN A 42 -1.75 8.83 2.95
C ASN A 42 -0.86 9.85 2.22
N THR A 43 0.33 9.40 1.81
CA THR A 43 1.30 10.21 1.06
C THR A 43 0.83 10.62 -0.33
N ALA A 44 -0.13 9.90 -0.93
CA ALA A 44 -0.67 10.24 -2.23
C ALA A 44 -1.53 11.51 -2.19
N SER A 45 -2.31 11.67 -1.13
CA SER A 45 -3.18 12.83 -0.93
C SER A 45 -2.59 13.91 -0.01
N GLY A 46 -1.50 13.61 0.70
CA GLY A 46 -0.95 14.49 1.74
C GLY A 46 -1.88 14.59 2.94
N LYS A 47 -2.47 13.46 3.37
CA LYS A 47 -3.48 13.45 4.42
C LYS A 47 -3.30 12.29 5.39
N VAL A 48 -3.83 12.43 6.60
CA VAL A 48 -4.10 11.32 7.51
C VAL A 48 -5.59 11.07 7.60
N HIS A 49 -5.99 9.80 7.51
CA HIS A 49 -7.38 9.38 7.70
C HIS A 49 -7.47 8.04 8.44
N PRO A 50 -8.64 7.68 9.01
CA PRO A 50 -8.86 6.38 9.63
C PRO A 50 -8.57 5.22 8.66
N THR A 51 -8.23 4.05 9.21
CA THR A 51 -8.07 2.84 8.39
C THR A 51 -9.42 2.32 7.87
N LEU A 52 -9.35 1.49 6.83
CA LEU A 52 -10.50 0.81 6.27
C LEU A 52 -10.81 -0.49 7.00
N ARG A 53 -12.08 -0.84 7.00
CA ARG A 53 -12.62 -2.02 7.64
C ARG A 53 -13.71 -2.62 6.76
N ILE A 54 -13.71 -3.95 6.65
CA ILE A 54 -14.87 -4.67 6.16
C ILE A 54 -15.77 -5.02 7.34
N ASN A 55 -17.04 -4.62 7.25
CA ASN A 55 -18.04 -4.80 8.30
C ASN A 55 -19.10 -5.82 7.91
N ASN A 56 -19.62 -6.55 8.91
CA ASN A 56 -20.78 -7.43 8.79
C ASN A 56 -20.66 -8.47 7.67
N TYR A 57 -19.48 -9.06 7.52
CA TYR A 57 -19.32 -10.18 6.62
C TYR A 57 -19.59 -11.49 7.34
N GLN A 58 -20.20 -12.45 6.63
CA GLN A 58 -20.55 -13.72 7.22
C GLN A 58 -19.33 -14.65 7.29
N LEU A 59 -19.06 -15.17 8.48
CA LEU A 59 -18.13 -16.27 8.69
C LEU A 59 -18.80 -17.58 8.29
N VAL A 60 -18.11 -18.37 7.49
CA VAL A 60 -18.55 -19.71 7.09
C VAL A 60 -17.62 -20.74 7.73
N PRO A 61 -18.15 -21.82 8.34
CA PRO A 61 -19.56 -22.25 8.35
C PRO A 61 -20.45 -21.64 9.45
N ALA A 62 -19.88 -20.81 10.33
CA ALA A 62 -20.50 -20.47 11.62
C ALA A 62 -21.71 -19.50 11.58
N GLY A 63 -22.02 -18.88 10.44
CA GLY A 63 -23.14 -17.94 10.29
C GLY A 63 -23.00 -16.62 11.06
N ALA A 64 -21.97 -16.49 11.91
CA ALA A 64 -21.68 -15.28 12.66
C ALA A 64 -21.19 -14.16 11.73
N PHE A 65 -21.56 -12.93 12.05
CA PHE A 65 -21.03 -11.75 11.38
C PHE A 65 -19.73 -11.29 12.05
N ALA A 66 -18.76 -10.88 11.24
CA ALA A 66 -17.49 -10.37 11.70
C ALA A 66 -17.15 -9.03 11.01
N SER A 67 -16.18 -8.33 11.60
CA SER A 67 -15.59 -7.13 11.02
C SER A 67 -14.08 -7.14 11.20
N ALA A 68 -13.33 -6.80 10.16
CA ALA A 68 -11.86 -6.86 10.16
C ALA A 68 -11.28 -5.63 9.47
N ASP A 69 -10.30 -5.00 10.12
CA ASP A 69 -9.50 -3.97 9.45
C ASP A 69 -8.62 -4.64 8.39
N PHE A 70 -8.31 -3.92 7.32
CA PHE A 70 -7.40 -4.39 6.29
C PHE A 70 -6.39 -3.32 5.88
N ASP A 71 -5.27 -3.74 5.32
CA ASP A 71 -4.18 -2.85 4.93
C ASP A 71 -4.43 -2.23 3.55
N VAL A 72 -4.14 -0.94 3.41
CA VAL A 72 -4.18 -0.18 2.14
C VAL A 72 -2.78 0.32 1.74
N GLY A 73 -1.74 -0.16 2.42
CA GLY A 73 -0.37 0.23 2.20
C GLY A 73 -0.04 1.59 2.81
N ASP A 74 1.19 2.03 2.56
CA ASP A 74 1.75 3.30 3.05
C ASP A 74 2.37 4.15 1.93
N GLY A 75 2.21 3.72 0.67
CA GLY A 75 2.76 4.39 -0.49
C GLY A 75 4.28 4.30 -0.62
N SER A 76 4.98 3.46 0.17
CA SER A 76 6.45 3.36 0.15
C SER A 76 7.04 2.98 -1.21
N HIS A 77 6.24 2.39 -2.09
CA HIS A 77 6.64 1.98 -3.43
C HIS A 77 6.37 3.07 -4.49
N GLY A 78 5.71 4.17 -4.14
CA GLY A 78 5.40 5.26 -5.07
C GLY A 78 4.30 4.92 -6.08
N VAL A 79 4.37 5.54 -7.25
CA VAL A 79 3.37 5.35 -8.33
C VAL A 79 3.70 4.09 -9.14
N PHE A 80 2.67 3.34 -9.53
CA PHE A 80 2.78 2.26 -10.52
C PHE A 80 2.08 2.68 -11.82
N ASP A 81 2.86 3.03 -12.83
CA ASP A 81 2.40 3.45 -14.16
C ASP A 81 3.44 3.11 -15.24
N SER A 82 3.14 3.44 -16.50
CA SER A 82 4.03 3.15 -17.64
C SER A 82 5.42 3.77 -17.54
N SER A 83 5.61 4.81 -16.72
CA SER A 83 6.92 5.42 -16.49
C SER A 83 7.74 4.73 -15.39
N THR A 84 7.08 3.90 -14.57
CA THR A 84 7.64 3.34 -13.34
C THR A 84 7.58 1.81 -13.24
N TYR A 85 6.95 1.09 -14.18
CA TYR A 85 6.83 -0.37 -14.13
C TYR A 85 8.15 -1.12 -13.86
N ALA A 86 9.26 -0.65 -14.44
CA ALA A 86 10.57 -1.26 -14.27
C ALA A 86 11.12 -1.20 -12.83
N ASN A 87 10.53 -0.39 -11.95
CA ASN A 87 10.92 -0.30 -10.54
C ASN A 87 10.41 -1.48 -9.70
N PHE A 88 9.40 -2.22 -10.19
CA PHE A 88 8.66 -3.21 -9.41
C PHE A 88 8.93 -4.66 -9.84
N GLY A 89 9.68 -4.86 -10.92
CA GLY A 89 9.94 -6.20 -11.45
C GLY A 89 10.62 -6.18 -12.81
N THR A 90 10.55 -7.31 -13.50
CA THR A 90 11.11 -7.44 -14.84
C THR A 90 10.07 -7.07 -15.89
N VAL A 91 10.44 -6.21 -16.83
CA VAL A 91 9.59 -5.83 -17.97
C VAL A 91 10.18 -6.42 -19.25
N VAL A 92 9.43 -7.30 -19.91
CA VAL A 92 9.80 -7.89 -21.22
C VAL A 92 8.67 -7.63 -22.20
N GLY A 93 8.92 -6.77 -23.20
CA GLY A 93 7.86 -6.25 -24.06
C GLY A 93 6.80 -5.53 -23.23
N SER A 94 5.54 -5.95 -23.38
CA SER A 94 4.42 -5.42 -22.57
C SER A 94 4.08 -6.26 -21.33
N THR A 95 4.92 -7.24 -20.97
CA THR A 95 4.70 -8.08 -19.78
C THR A 95 5.55 -7.59 -18.60
N ILE A 96 4.89 -7.30 -17.50
CA ILE A 96 5.47 -6.90 -16.22
C ILE A 96 5.35 -8.09 -15.26
N THR A 97 6.48 -8.59 -14.77
CA THR A 97 6.53 -9.72 -13.84
C THR A 97 7.05 -9.25 -12.48
N ILE A 98 6.18 -9.30 -11.48
CA ILE A 98 6.51 -8.97 -10.08
C ILE A 98 6.99 -10.24 -9.37
N ASP A 99 8.14 -10.16 -8.73
CA ASP A 99 8.60 -11.23 -7.83
C ASP A 99 8.06 -10.98 -6.43
N ALA A 100 7.10 -11.81 -5.98
CA ALA A 100 6.48 -11.69 -4.67
C ALA A 100 7.46 -11.98 -3.51
N ALA A 101 8.63 -12.57 -3.77
CA ALA A 101 9.69 -12.69 -2.76
C ALA A 101 10.36 -11.35 -2.45
N ILE A 102 10.39 -10.43 -3.43
CA ILE A 102 10.95 -9.08 -3.29
C ILE A 102 9.85 -8.08 -2.89
N PHE A 103 8.69 -8.19 -3.54
CA PHE A 103 7.51 -7.38 -3.26
C PHE A 103 6.34 -8.26 -2.82
N PRO A 104 6.30 -8.71 -1.55
CA PRO A 104 5.17 -9.49 -1.02
C PRO A 104 3.83 -8.78 -1.16
N ALA A 105 3.85 -7.44 -1.17
CA ALA A 105 2.75 -6.58 -1.56
C ALA A 105 3.28 -5.29 -2.20
N LEU A 106 2.59 -4.79 -3.22
CA LEU A 106 2.83 -3.46 -3.78
C LEU A 106 2.10 -2.42 -2.91
N LYS A 107 2.84 -1.51 -2.27
CA LYS A 107 2.30 -0.45 -1.40
C LYS A 107 2.41 0.91 -2.09
N LEU A 108 1.40 1.25 -2.89
CA LEU A 108 1.49 2.29 -3.91
C LEU A 108 0.77 3.57 -3.50
N THR A 109 1.24 4.70 -4.00
CA THR A 109 0.48 5.96 -3.96
C THR A 109 -0.63 5.98 -5.00
N GLN A 110 -0.39 5.37 -6.17
CA GLN A 110 -1.34 5.26 -7.27
C GLN A 110 -1.05 4.00 -8.09
N PHE A 111 -2.10 3.37 -8.62
CA PHE A 111 -1.98 2.24 -9.55
C PHE A 111 -2.71 2.54 -10.86
N ASN A 112 -1.97 2.49 -11.97
CA ASN A 112 -2.51 2.54 -13.32
C ASN A 112 -1.83 1.47 -14.18
N LEU A 113 -2.58 0.43 -14.56
CA LEU A 113 -2.13 -0.55 -15.54
C LEU A 113 -2.65 -0.15 -16.93
N ALA A 114 -1.80 0.49 -17.71
CA ALA A 114 -2.08 0.97 -19.07
C ALA A 114 -2.56 -0.14 -20.03
N PRO A 115 -3.34 0.21 -21.07
CA PRO A 115 -3.86 -0.77 -22.04
C PRO A 115 -2.73 -1.48 -22.80
N GLY A 116 -2.95 -2.76 -23.09
CA GLY A 116 -1.97 -3.61 -23.78
C GLY A 116 -0.83 -4.13 -22.90
N PHE A 117 -0.73 -3.71 -21.64
CA PHE A 117 0.20 -4.29 -20.68
C PHE A 117 -0.40 -5.50 -19.96
N VAL A 118 0.46 -6.46 -19.63
CA VAL A 118 0.13 -7.66 -18.84
C VAL A 118 0.91 -7.62 -17.54
N LEU A 119 0.23 -7.62 -16.40
CA LEU A 119 0.82 -7.73 -15.07
C LEU A 119 0.65 -9.16 -14.54
N THR A 120 1.75 -9.79 -14.12
CA THR A 120 1.75 -11.12 -13.49
C THR A 120 2.66 -11.12 -12.27
N SER A 121 2.52 -12.14 -11.41
CA SER A 121 3.44 -12.39 -10.30
C SER A 121 4.03 -13.81 -10.36
N VAL A 122 5.26 -13.94 -9.87
CA VAL A 122 5.95 -15.20 -9.59
C VAL A 122 6.27 -15.30 -8.10
N ASN A 123 6.53 -16.53 -7.63
CA ASN A 123 6.90 -16.84 -6.25
C ASN A 123 5.87 -16.48 -5.16
N GLY A 124 4.63 -16.12 -5.51
CA GLY A 124 3.59 -15.81 -4.53
C GLY A 124 2.36 -15.14 -5.13
N PRO A 125 1.38 -14.75 -4.29
CA PRO A 125 0.19 -14.01 -4.71
C PRO A 125 0.54 -12.61 -5.25
N LEU A 126 -0.34 -12.05 -6.09
CA LEU A 126 -0.26 -10.65 -6.48
C LEU A 126 -1.10 -9.80 -5.52
N VAL A 127 -0.45 -8.98 -4.70
CA VAL A 127 -1.09 -8.12 -3.71
C VAL A 127 -0.82 -6.66 -4.04
N ILE A 128 -1.89 -5.89 -4.25
CA ILE A 128 -1.86 -4.49 -4.68
C ILE A 128 -2.61 -3.67 -3.64
N TYR A 129 -1.90 -2.78 -2.98
CA TYR A 129 -2.45 -1.79 -2.07
C TYR A 129 -2.22 -0.40 -2.63
N SER A 130 -3.26 0.44 -2.68
CA SER A 130 -3.17 1.80 -3.18
C SER A 130 -3.81 2.81 -2.23
N LEU A 131 -3.06 3.89 -1.99
CA LEU A 131 -3.53 5.05 -1.25
C LEU A 131 -4.46 5.97 -2.07
N SER A 132 -4.70 5.67 -3.34
CA SER A 132 -5.61 6.43 -4.21
C SER A 132 -6.46 5.50 -5.09
N THR A 133 -6.98 6.03 -6.20
CA THR A 133 -7.76 5.30 -7.19
C THR A 133 -6.89 4.29 -7.95
N ILE A 134 -7.47 3.13 -8.25
CA ILE A 134 -6.87 2.07 -9.05
C ILE A 134 -7.55 2.05 -10.42
N LEU A 135 -6.75 2.15 -11.49
CA LEU A 135 -7.19 2.00 -12.87
C LEU A 135 -6.54 0.77 -13.52
N ILE A 136 -7.36 -0.11 -14.08
CA ILE A 136 -6.93 -1.33 -14.77
C ILE A 136 -7.44 -1.26 -16.22
N ASP A 137 -6.59 -0.78 -17.11
CA ASP A 137 -6.82 -0.77 -18.56
C ASP A 137 -6.16 -1.95 -19.28
N GLY A 138 -5.11 -2.53 -18.67
CA GLY A 138 -4.42 -3.73 -19.14
C GLY A 138 -4.95 -5.02 -18.53
N THR A 139 -4.17 -6.09 -18.64
CA THR A 139 -4.54 -7.42 -18.13
C THR A 139 -3.73 -7.79 -16.90
N ILE A 140 -4.38 -8.06 -15.77
CA ILE A 140 -3.78 -8.80 -14.66
C ILE A 140 -3.92 -10.30 -14.95
N GLN A 141 -2.80 -10.98 -15.21
CA GLN A 141 -2.76 -12.37 -15.63
C GLN A 141 -2.15 -13.27 -14.56
N CYS A 142 -3.01 -13.97 -13.83
CA CYS A 142 -2.68 -14.97 -12.85
C CYS A 142 -3.32 -16.33 -13.16
N SER A 143 -3.68 -16.59 -14.42
CA SER A 143 -4.22 -17.89 -14.83
C SER A 143 -3.15 -18.98 -14.84
N GLY A 144 -3.50 -20.18 -14.38
CA GLY A 144 -2.66 -21.37 -14.50
C GLY A 144 -2.44 -21.77 -15.96
N THR A 145 -1.34 -22.45 -16.26
CA THR A 145 -1.03 -22.89 -17.63
C THR A 145 -1.66 -24.25 -17.94
N THR A 146 -1.90 -24.50 -19.22
CA THR A 146 -2.34 -25.80 -19.72
C THR A 146 -1.28 -26.88 -19.42
N GLY A 147 -1.73 -28.09 -19.11
CA GLY A 147 -0.88 -29.27 -18.99
C GLY A 147 -0.35 -29.73 -20.35
N GLY A 148 0.83 -30.35 -20.36
CA GLY A 148 1.44 -30.90 -21.57
C GLY A 148 0.65 -32.11 -22.10
N ASN A 149 0.57 -32.23 -23.42
CA ASN A 149 0.05 -33.43 -24.07
C ASN A 149 0.99 -34.62 -23.83
N ALA A 150 0.45 -35.83 -23.87
CA ALA A 150 1.28 -37.03 -23.94
C ALA A 150 2.09 -37.06 -25.24
N ALA A 151 3.30 -37.63 -25.19
CA ALA A 151 4.18 -37.75 -26.35
C ALA A 151 4.81 -39.15 -26.41
N GLY A 152 4.20 -40.04 -27.20
CA GLY A 152 4.57 -41.46 -27.20
C GLY A 152 4.41 -42.04 -25.80
N ALA A 153 5.35 -42.87 -25.34
CA ALA A 153 5.32 -43.45 -23.99
C ALA A 153 5.63 -42.43 -22.86
N GLY A 154 6.01 -41.19 -23.20
CA GLY A 154 6.29 -40.14 -22.23
C GLY A 154 5.00 -39.47 -21.76
N GLY A 155 4.86 -39.35 -20.44
CA GLY A 155 3.78 -38.59 -19.82
C GLY A 155 3.89 -37.09 -20.09
N GLY A 156 2.74 -36.42 -20.20
CA GLY A 156 2.67 -34.98 -20.37
C GLY A 156 3.14 -34.22 -19.12
N ALA A 157 3.88 -33.12 -19.33
CA ALA A 157 4.34 -32.26 -18.25
C ALA A 157 3.17 -31.59 -17.50
N ALA A 158 3.32 -31.34 -16.21
CA ALA A 158 2.33 -30.59 -15.43
C ALA A 158 2.20 -29.14 -15.91
N GLY A 159 0.97 -28.62 -15.92
CA GLY A 159 0.71 -27.19 -16.05
C GLY A 159 1.18 -26.45 -14.80
N LEU A 160 1.79 -25.28 -15.00
CA LEU A 160 2.29 -24.44 -13.92
C LEU A 160 1.17 -23.59 -13.34
N GLY A 161 1.09 -23.52 -12.01
CA GLY A 161 0.29 -22.52 -11.33
C GLY A 161 0.91 -21.13 -11.49
N ARG A 162 0.11 -20.08 -11.31
CA ARG A 162 0.57 -18.68 -11.34
C ARG A 162 0.09 -17.90 -10.12
N CYS A 163 0.81 -16.84 -9.75
CA CYS A 163 0.48 -15.96 -8.63
C CYS A 163 0.02 -16.70 -7.36
N GLY A 164 0.77 -17.72 -6.91
CA GLY A 164 0.41 -18.54 -5.74
C GLY A 164 -0.56 -19.72 -6.00
N GLY A 165 -1.01 -19.93 -7.25
CA GLY A 165 -1.69 -21.15 -7.69
C GLY A 165 -0.75 -22.35 -7.74
N GLN A 166 -1.30 -23.57 -7.65
CA GLN A 166 -0.52 -24.80 -7.60
C GLN A 166 -0.32 -25.44 -8.97
N ASN A 167 0.77 -26.21 -9.10
CA ASN A 167 1.01 -26.97 -10.33
C ASN A 167 0.07 -28.17 -10.43
N GLY A 168 -0.26 -28.53 -11.68
CA GLY A 168 -0.95 -29.77 -12.00
C GLY A 168 -0.10 -31.02 -11.73
N GLY A 169 -0.71 -32.18 -11.92
CA GLY A 169 -0.05 -33.47 -11.91
C GLY A 169 0.68 -33.75 -13.23
N VAL A 170 1.76 -34.50 -13.17
CA VAL A 170 2.46 -35.04 -14.34
C VAL A 170 1.69 -36.27 -14.82
N GLY A 171 1.55 -36.41 -16.14
CA GLY A 171 0.96 -37.60 -16.73
C GLY A 171 1.82 -38.84 -16.48
N GLY A 172 1.18 -40.00 -16.31
CA GLY A 172 1.91 -41.25 -16.13
C GLY A 172 2.67 -41.63 -17.40
N ASN A 173 3.90 -42.13 -17.31
CA ASN A 173 4.54 -42.77 -18.45
C ASN A 173 3.83 -44.08 -18.81
N GLY A 174 4.20 -44.70 -19.93
CA GLY A 174 3.65 -46.00 -20.31
C GLY A 174 3.66 -46.99 -19.13
N THR A 175 2.51 -47.57 -18.83
CA THR A 175 2.26 -48.45 -17.65
C THR A 175 2.33 -47.82 -16.26
N GLN A 176 2.27 -46.49 -16.14
CA GLN A 176 2.32 -45.78 -14.86
C GLN A 176 1.07 -44.91 -14.64
N SER A 177 0.68 -44.76 -13.37
CA SER A 177 -0.36 -43.80 -12.96
C SER A 177 0.14 -42.37 -13.13
N GLY A 178 -0.78 -41.44 -13.39
CA GLY A 178 -0.50 -40.01 -13.31
C GLY A 178 -0.32 -39.58 -11.86
N THR A 179 0.36 -38.45 -11.65
CA THR A 179 0.48 -37.87 -10.30
C THR A 179 -0.71 -36.97 -9.99
N LYS A 180 -0.98 -36.80 -8.69
CA LYS A 180 -1.97 -35.82 -8.21
C LYS A 180 -1.48 -34.40 -8.47
N GLY A 181 -2.39 -33.47 -8.68
CA GLY A 181 -2.07 -32.04 -8.59
C GLY A 181 -1.54 -31.70 -7.19
N ILE A 182 -0.61 -30.75 -7.09
CA ILE A 182 -0.03 -30.38 -5.80
C ILE A 182 -1.12 -29.71 -4.94
N PRO A 183 -1.43 -30.21 -3.73
CA PRO A 183 -2.31 -29.50 -2.81
C PRO A 183 -1.57 -28.30 -2.23
N LEU A 184 -2.29 -27.19 -2.04
CA LEU A 184 -1.79 -26.09 -1.23
C LEU A 184 -1.88 -26.52 0.24
N ALA A 185 -0.87 -26.28 1.07
CA ALA A 185 -0.94 -26.58 2.49
C ALA A 185 -2.18 -25.90 3.10
N GLY A 186 -3.22 -26.68 3.45
CA GLY A 186 -4.53 -26.15 3.84
C GLY A 186 -5.71 -26.83 3.13
N ALA A 187 -6.89 -26.21 3.22
CA ALA A 187 -8.21 -26.75 2.84
C ALA A 187 -8.46 -26.94 1.32
N VAL A 188 -7.42 -27.05 0.49
CA VAL A 188 -7.54 -27.18 -0.97
C VAL A 188 -6.82 -28.43 -1.47
N THR A 189 -7.57 -29.41 -1.94
CA THR A 189 -7.01 -30.67 -2.45
C THR A 189 -6.88 -30.65 -3.97
N GLY A 190 -5.69 -30.97 -4.47
CA GLY A 190 -5.45 -31.19 -5.90
C GLY A 190 -6.25 -32.34 -6.50
N GLY A 191 -6.41 -32.32 -7.82
CA GLY A 191 -7.07 -33.39 -8.55
C GLY A 191 -6.33 -34.72 -8.42
N GLY A 192 -7.08 -35.82 -8.28
CA GLY A 192 -6.50 -37.17 -8.25
C GLY A 192 -5.77 -37.51 -9.54
N GLY A 193 -4.59 -38.14 -9.47
CA GLY A 193 -3.92 -38.68 -10.65
C GLY A 193 -4.66 -39.91 -11.17
N GLY A 194 -4.75 -40.06 -12.50
CA GLY A 194 -5.36 -41.23 -13.13
C GLY A 194 -4.63 -42.51 -12.69
N ASN A 195 -5.38 -43.55 -12.36
CA ASN A 195 -4.82 -44.82 -11.91
C ASN A 195 -4.57 -45.76 -13.09
N TYR A 196 -3.34 -46.24 -13.25
CA TYR A 196 -3.02 -47.31 -14.18
C TYR A 196 -3.49 -48.66 -13.63
N VAL A 197 -4.20 -49.45 -14.45
CA VAL A 197 -4.74 -50.76 -14.05
C VAL A 197 -4.58 -51.82 -15.16
N GLY A 198 -3.42 -51.86 -15.80
CA GLY A 198 -3.07 -52.89 -16.80
C GLY A 198 -3.33 -52.48 -18.26
N ALA A 199 -3.48 -53.47 -19.15
CA ALA A 199 -3.47 -53.30 -20.62
C ALA A 199 -4.67 -52.54 -21.24
N ALA A 200 -5.52 -51.95 -20.41
CA ALA A 200 -6.65 -51.13 -20.83
C ALA A 200 -6.18 -49.74 -21.33
N PRO A 201 -7.03 -48.99 -22.05
CA PRO A 201 -6.84 -47.54 -22.27
C PRO A 201 -6.54 -46.82 -20.96
N GLY A 202 -5.88 -45.66 -20.96
CA GLY A 202 -5.56 -44.97 -19.71
C GLY A 202 -6.78 -44.32 -19.05
N ALA A 203 -6.84 -44.34 -17.72
CA ALA A 203 -7.78 -43.56 -16.92
C ALA A 203 -7.39 -42.08 -16.86
N GLY A 204 -8.38 -41.18 -16.97
CA GLY A 204 -8.20 -39.74 -16.91
C GLY A 204 -7.88 -39.20 -15.51
N GLY A 205 -7.24 -38.03 -15.46
CA GLY A 205 -6.96 -37.31 -14.22
C GLY A 205 -8.20 -36.60 -13.66
N GLY A 206 -8.30 -36.52 -12.34
CA GLY A 206 -9.34 -35.74 -11.67
C GLY A 206 -9.11 -34.23 -11.83
N GLY A 207 -10.19 -33.46 -11.86
CA GLY A 207 -10.10 -32.00 -11.93
C GLY A 207 -9.59 -31.38 -10.62
N GLY A 208 -9.04 -30.17 -10.70
CA GLY A 208 -8.66 -29.38 -9.53
C GLY A 208 -9.88 -29.11 -8.65
N GLY A 209 -9.70 -29.30 -7.34
CA GLY A 209 -10.72 -29.04 -6.33
C GLY A 209 -11.05 -27.55 -6.19
N SER A 210 -12.21 -27.27 -5.59
CA SER A 210 -12.57 -25.94 -5.14
C SER A 210 -11.97 -25.66 -3.78
N TYR A 211 -12.03 -24.40 -3.36
CA TYR A 211 -11.69 -24.04 -2.00
C TYR A 211 -12.65 -24.73 -1.01
N ALA A 212 -12.10 -25.43 -0.01
CA ALA A 212 -12.84 -26.21 0.98
C ALA A 212 -13.76 -27.31 0.41
N GLY A 213 -13.51 -27.73 -0.84
CA GLY A 213 -14.24 -28.79 -1.51
C GLY A 213 -13.61 -30.17 -1.38
N ASN A 214 -14.34 -31.18 -1.84
CA ASN A 214 -13.75 -32.49 -2.09
C ASN A 214 -12.85 -32.42 -3.34
N PRO A 215 -11.71 -33.15 -3.36
CA PRO A 215 -10.89 -33.25 -4.56
C PRO A 215 -11.69 -33.84 -5.71
N GLY A 216 -11.36 -33.43 -6.93
CA GLY A 216 -11.80 -34.14 -8.12
C GLY A 216 -11.28 -35.58 -8.07
N GLN A 217 -12.19 -36.54 -8.19
CA GLN A 217 -11.85 -37.96 -8.15
C GLN A 217 -11.14 -38.35 -9.45
N ALA A 218 -10.12 -39.18 -9.33
CA ALA A 218 -9.48 -39.78 -10.49
C ALA A 218 -10.47 -40.67 -11.25
N GLY A 219 -10.35 -40.71 -12.57
CA GLY A 219 -11.02 -41.75 -13.35
C GLY A 219 -10.50 -43.12 -12.90
N GLN A 220 -11.38 -44.12 -12.88
CA GLN A 220 -10.97 -45.52 -12.68
C GLN A 220 -10.88 -46.23 -14.03
N ASN A 221 -9.94 -47.17 -14.15
CA ASN A 221 -9.71 -47.91 -15.40
C ASN A 221 -10.52 -49.22 -15.49
N SER A 222 -11.36 -49.49 -14.50
CA SER A 222 -12.16 -50.73 -14.39
C SER A 222 -13.39 -50.73 -15.30
N ALA A 223 -13.74 -49.60 -15.91
CA ALA A 223 -14.71 -49.50 -16.98
C ALA A 223 -14.18 -48.52 -18.05
N PRO A 224 -14.29 -48.82 -19.36
CA PRO A 224 -14.13 -47.77 -20.36
C PRO A 224 -15.13 -46.65 -19.98
N ASN A 225 -14.74 -45.39 -20.13
CA ASN A 225 -15.57 -44.20 -19.92
C ASN A 225 -15.74 -43.70 -18.45
N THR A 226 -15.05 -44.24 -17.43
CA THR A 226 -15.08 -43.61 -16.10
C THR A 226 -14.25 -42.33 -16.08
N LEU A 227 -14.93 -41.21 -16.32
CA LEU A 227 -14.36 -39.86 -16.41
C LEU A 227 -13.77 -39.43 -15.05
N GLY A 228 -12.69 -38.66 -15.09
CA GLY A 228 -12.28 -37.88 -13.93
C GLY A 228 -13.42 -36.94 -13.51
N ALA A 229 -13.73 -36.88 -12.22
CA ALA A 229 -14.71 -35.93 -11.71
C ALA A 229 -14.01 -34.59 -11.39
N GLY A 230 -14.70 -33.48 -11.62
CA GLY A 230 -14.31 -32.20 -11.05
C GLY A 230 -14.54 -32.17 -9.54
N GLY A 231 -13.81 -31.33 -8.81
CA GLY A 231 -14.09 -31.12 -7.39
C GLY A 231 -15.40 -30.38 -7.15
N THR A 232 -16.06 -30.66 -6.03
CA THR A 232 -17.33 -30.02 -5.65
C THR A 232 -17.07 -28.79 -4.78
N THR A 233 -17.67 -27.64 -5.08
CA THR A 233 -17.69 -26.47 -4.19
C THR A 233 -18.60 -26.72 -3.00
N LEU A 234 -18.04 -26.78 -1.79
CA LEU A 234 -18.80 -27.08 -0.57
C LEU A 234 -19.13 -25.82 0.25
N ALA A 235 -18.25 -24.82 0.28
CA ALA A 235 -18.45 -23.55 0.99
C ALA A 235 -17.35 -22.52 0.68
N ASP A 236 -17.72 -21.24 0.56
CA ASP A 236 -16.76 -20.13 0.61
C ASP A 236 -16.46 -19.74 2.06
N HIS A 237 -15.23 -19.98 2.54
CA HIS A 237 -14.82 -19.47 3.84
C HIS A 237 -14.63 -17.94 3.85
N SER A 238 -14.62 -17.37 5.06
CA SER A 238 -14.34 -15.96 5.32
C SER A 238 -13.05 -15.45 4.68
N PHE A 239 -12.97 -14.13 4.48
CA PHE A 239 -11.85 -13.36 3.89
C PHE A 239 -10.44 -13.62 4.43
N THR A 240 -10.31 -14.40 5.50
CA THR A 240 -9.07 -14.61 6.26
C THR A 240 -8.12 -15.61 5.61
N ILE A 241 -8.55 -16.39 4.60
CA ILE A 241 -7.69 -17.38 3.92
C ILE A 241 -7.90 -17.30 2.39
N LEU A 242 -7.08 -16.45 1.76
CA LEU A 242 -6.99 -16.33 0.31
C LEU A 242 -5.84 -17.18 -0.19
N THR A 243 -6.15 -18.20 -0.98
CA THR A 243 -5.15 -19.10 -1.58
C THR A 243 -5.46 -19.29 -3.06
N GLY A 244 -4.43 -19.61 -3.83
CA GLY A 244 -4.61 -19.95 -5.24
C GLY A 244 -5.42 -21.24 -5.40
N GLY A 245 -5.90 -21.45 -6.62
CA GLY A 245 -6.53 -22.69 -7.04
C GLY A 245 -5.54 -23.85 -7.05
N PRO A 246 -6.01 -25.08 -6.79
CA PRO A 246 -5.18 -26.26 -6.88
C PRO A 246 -5.00 -26.70 -8.34
N GLY A 247 -3.93 -27.45 -8.62
CA GLY A 247 -3.74 -28.06 -9.93
C GLY A 247 -4.64 -29.27 -10.17
N GLY A 248 -4.94 -29.55 -11.44
CA GLY A 248 -5.61 -30.79 -11.86
C GLY A 248 -4.66 -31.98 -11.83
N GLY A 249 -5.20 -33.21 -11.74
CA GLY A 249 -4.41 -34.43 -11.77
C GLY A 249 -3.92 -34.79 -13.18
N GLY A 250 -2.77 -35.45 -13.28
CA GLY A 250 -2.30 -36.03 -14.54
C GLY A 250 -3.08 -37.28 -14.89
N GLY A 251 -3.29 -37.55 -16.18
CA GLY A 251 -3.85 -38.82 -16.66
C GLY A 251 -2.86 -39.97 -16.51
N SER A 252 -3.36 -41.21 -16.46
CA SER A 252 -2.49 -42.41 -16.47
C SER A 252 -2.02 -42.76 -17.88
N GLY A 253 -0.87 -43.42 -17.98
CA GLY A 253 -0.41 -44.03 -19.22
C GLY A 253 -1.21 -45.27 -19.62
N SER A 254 -1.00 -45.71 -20.85
CA SER A 254 -1.42 -46.99 -21.41
C SER A 254 -0.18 -47.85 -21.72
N ASN A 255 -0.37 -48.97 -22.42
CA ASN A 255 0.75 -49.79 -22.91
C ASN A 255 1.54 -49.12 -24.03
N THR A 256 0.91 -48.21 -24.77
CA THR A 256 1.44 -47.65 -26.02
C THR A 256 1.70 -46.15 -25.93
N GLU A 257 1.23 -45.49 -24.87
CA GLU A 257 1.33 -44.04 -24.71
C GLU A 257 1.35 -43.63 -23.23
N GLY A 258 1.93 -42.48 -22.92
CA GLY A 258 1.78 -41.83 -21.63
C GLY A 258 0.39 -41.19 -21.46
N GLY A 259 0.07 -40.81 -20.22
CA GLY A 259 -1.06 -39.96 -19.91
C GLY A 259 -0.69 -38.50 -20.06
N ALA A 260 -1.68 -37.62 -20.18
CA ALA A 260 -1.43 -36.20 -20.31
C ALA A 260 -1.26 -35.50 -18.95
N GLY A 261 -0.62 -34.33 -18.94
CA GLY A 261 -0.43 -33.53 -17.73
C GLY A 261 -1.70 -32.80 -17.30
N GLY A 262 -1.87 -32.62 -15.99
CA GLY A 262 -2.96 -31.81 -15.44
C GLY A 262 -2.69 -30.31 -15.58
N GLY A 263 -3.74 -29.50 -15.67
CA GLY A 263 -3.65 -28.05 -15.74
C GLY A 263 -3.24 -27.40 -14.41
N GLY A 264 -2.51 -26.28 -14.48
CA GLY A 264 -2.13 -25.50 -13.31
C GLY A 264 -3.32 -24.75 -12.70
N GLY A 265 -3.32 -24.51 -11.39
CA GLY A 265 -4.34 -23.73 -10.71
C GLY A 265 -4.18 -22.23 -10.93
N GLY A 266 -5.31 -21.51 -10.91
CA GLY A 266 -5.34 -20.05 -10.96
C GLY A 266 -4.77 -19.41 -9.70
N GLY A 267 -4.28 -18.18 -9.80
CA GLY A 267 -3.59 -17.50 -8.70
C GLY A 267 -4.47 -16.75 -7.73
N THR A 268 -3.84 -16.06 -6.79
CA THR A 268 -4.48 -15.12 -5.85
C THR A 268 -4.16 -13.69 -6.24
N ILE A 269 -5.18 -12.85 -6.32
CA ILE A 269 -5.10 -11.42 -6.58
C ILE A 269 -5.82 -10.69 -5.44
N ILE A 270 -5.14 -9.76 -4.79
CA ILE A 270 -5.69 -8.92 -3.72
C ILE A 270 -5.50 -7.46 -4.11
N ILE A 271 -6.58 -6.67 -4.11
CA ILE A 271 -6.61 -5.27 -4.50
C ILE A 271 -7.33 -4.48 -3.41
N HIS A 272 -6.61 -3.62 -2.70
CA HIS A 272 -7.21 -2.69 -1.75
C HIS A 272 -6.91 -1.25 -2.18
N ALA A 273 -7.94 -0.41 -2.19
CA ALA A 273 -7.82 0.99 -2.57
C ALA A 273 -8.50 1.91 -1.54
N VAL A 274 -7.92 3.07 -1.28
CA VAL A 274 -8.59 4.16 -0.56
C VAL A 274 -9.59 4.88 -1.48
N GLY A 275 -9.26 5.02 -2.76
CA GLY A 275 -10.14 5.60 -3.78
C GLY A 275 -10.94 4.53 -4.54
N ASP A 276 -11.48 4.91 -5.70
CA ASP A 276 -12.26 4.02 -6.55
C ASP A 276 -11.39 2.91 -7.18
N VAL A 277 -12.04 1.84 -7.64
CA VAL A 277 -11.41 0.81 -8.47
C VAL A 277 -12.17 0.72 -9.78
N THR A 278 -11.48 0.91 -10.90
CA THR A 278 -12.07 0.81 -12.24
C THR A 278 -11.35 -0.23 -13.07
N VAL A 279 -12.08 -1.23 -13.55
CA VAL A 279 -11.65 -2.09 -14.65
C VAL A 279 -12.29 -1.55 -15.92
N SER A 280 -11.46 -0.94 -16.78
CA SER A 280 -11.97 -0.23 -17.95
C SER A 280 -12.31 -1.19 -19.10
N VAL A 281 -12.74 -0.64 -20.24
CA VAL A 281 -13.22 -1.40 -21.39
C VAL A 281 -12.22 -2.43 -21.94
N THR A 282 -10.92 -2.21 -21.75
CA THR A 282 -9.86 -3.16 -22.14
C THR A 282 -9.26 -3.93 -20.96
N GLY A 283 -9.66 -3.56 -19.74
CA GLY A 283 -9.18 -4.12 -18.50
C GLY A 283 -9.65 -5.56 -18.29
N LEU A 284 -8.74 -6.43 -17.86
CA LEU A 284 -9.04 -7.83 -17.52
C LEU A 284 -8.31 -8.25 -16.24
N ILE A 285 -8.95 -9.06 -15.42
CA ILE A 285 -8.40 -9.73 -14.23
C ILE A 285 -8.66 -11.23 -14.39
N LEU A 286 -7.60 -11.98 -14.66
CA LEU A 286 -7.69 -13.39 -15.02
C LEU A 286 -6.97 -14.24 -13.97
N ALA A 287 -7.72 -15.04 -13.23
CA ALA A 287 -7.18 -16.01 -12.28
C ALA A 287 -7.77 -17.40 -12.59
N LYS A 288 -7.79 -17.78 -13.87
CA LYS A 288 -8.39 -19.03 -14.33
C LYS A 288 -7.52 -20.24 -14.01
N GLY A 289 -8.14 -21.40 -13.86
CA GLY A 289 -7.43 -22.67 -13.96
C GLY A 289 -6.96 -22.94 -15.40
N GLY A 290 -5.81 -23.59 -15.54
CA GLY A 290 -5.30 -24.08 -16.82
C GLY A 290 -6.01 -25.36 -17.26
N ASN A 291 -6.08 -25.61 -18.56
CA ASN A 291 -6.70 -26.83 -19.08
C ASN A 291 -5.79 -28.05 -18.86
N GLY A 292 -6.38 -29.25 -18.83
CA GLY A 292 -5.61 -30.48 -18.92
C GLY A 292 -5.00 -30.68 -20.32
N GLY A 293 -3.87 -31.39 -20.39
CA GLY A 293 -3.28 -31.83 -21.65
C GLY A 293 -4.06 -32.98 -22.27
N ALA A 294 -3.89 -33.19 -23.57
CA ALA A 294 -4.51 -34.27 -24.34
C ALA A 294 -3.61 -35.51 -24.47
N ALA A 295 -4.24 -36.67 -24.64
CA ALA A 295 -3.62 -37.96 -24.98
C ALA A 295 -4.46 -38.67 -26.05
N VAL A 296 -3.88 -39.64 -26.76
CA VAL A 296 -4.63 -40.44 -27.75
C VAL A 296 -5.30 -41.64 -27.07
N SER A 297 -4.50 -42.52 -26.50
CA SER A 297 -4.83 -43.78 -25.84
C SER A 297 -4.54 -43.80 -24.33
N GLY A 298 -3.69 -42.89 -23.87
CA GLY A 298 -3.54 -42.58 -22.44
C GLY A 298 -4.72 -41.75 -21.92
N GLY A 299 -4.80 -41.60 -20.59
CA GLY A 299 -5.83 -40.80 -19.95
C GLY A 299 -5.61 -39.30 -20.17
N GLY A 300 -6.71 -38.56 -20.31
CA GLY A 300 -6.69 -37.11 -20.40
C GLY A 300 -6.27 -36.45 -19.09
N GLY A 301 -5.64 -35.27 -19.16
CA GLY A 301 -5.30 -34.48 -17.97
C GLY A 301 -6.51 -33.77 -17.39
N GLY A 302 -6.60 -33.67 -16.06
CA GLY A 302 -7.62 -32.86 -15.39
C GLY A 302 -7.33 -31.37 -15.48
N GLY A 303 -8.37 -30.53 -15.58
CA GLY A 303 -8.24 -29.08 -15.55
C GLY A 303 -7.91 -28.56 -14.15
N GLY A 304 -7.13 -27.47 -14.05
CA GLY A 304 -6.82 -26.81 -12.79
C GLY A 304 -8.01 -26.02 -12.22
N GLY A 305 -8.06 -25.85 -10.90
CA GLY A 305 -9.08 -25.03 -10.24
C GLY A 305 -8.85 -23.53 -10.48
N GLY A 306 -9.94 -22.77 -10.50
CA GLY A 306 -9.90 -21.30 -10.53
C GLY A 306 -9.26 -20.70 -9.27
N GLY A 307 -8.76 -19.48 -9.40
CA GLY A 307 -8.06 -18.73 -8.37
C GLY A 307 -8.96 -17.91 -7.45
N SER A 308 -8.36 -16.98 -6.70
CA SER A 308 -9.06 -16.11 -5.75
C SER A 308 -8.80 -14.64 -6.10
N VAL A 309 -9.85 -13.81 -6.20
CA VAL A 309 -9.74 -12.37 -6.44
C VAL A 309 -10.47 -11.62 -5.32
N GLN A 310 -9.78 -10.74 -4.61
CA GLN A 310 -10.37 -9.85 -3.61
C GLN A 310 -10.13 -8.40 -4.00
N ILE A 311 -11.20 -7.60 -4.01
CA ILE A 311 -11.19 -6.18 -4.33
C ILE A 311 -11.98 -5.45 -3.24
N PHE A 312 -11.30 -4.64 -2.43
CA PHE A 312 -11.93 -3.80 -1.40
C PHE A 312 -11.66 -2.33 -1.66
N THR A 313 -12.74 -1.56 -1.69
CA THR A 313 -12.70 -0.10 -1.82
C THR A 313 -13.88 0.53 -1.07
N PRO A 314 -13.68 1.65 -0.35
CA PRO A 314 -14.78 2.41 0.21
C PRO A 314 -15.42 3.32 -0.86
N GLY A 315 -14.83 3.42 -2.04
CA GLY A 315 -15.35 4.16 -3.19
C GLY A 315 -16.24 3.30 -4.08
N GLN A 316 -16.33 3.72 -5.34
CA GLN A 316 -17.02 3.00 -6.39
C GLN A 316 -16.14 1.87 -6.93
N PHE A 317 -16.75 0.70 -7.13
CA PHE A 317 -16.17 -0.34 -7.95
C PHE A 317 -16.90 -0.39 -9.29
N ALA A 318 -16.17 -0.14 -10.38
CA ALA A 318 -16.72 -0.02 -11.73
C ALA A 318 -16.15 -1.08 -12.67
N LEU A 319 -17.04 -1.90 -13.24
CA LEU A 319 -16.74 -2.83 -14.32
C LEU A 319 -17.33 -2.29 -15.63
N VAL A 320 -16.52 -1.53 -16.36
CA VAL A 320 -16.96 -0.80 -17.57
C VAL A 320 -17.21 -1.71 -18.80
N PRO A 321 -16.42 -2.73 -19.12
CA PRO A 321 -16.65 -3.55 -20.31
C PRO A 321 -17.88 -4.47 -20.14
N ALA A 322 -18.60 -4.70 -21.24
CA ALA A 322 -19.56 -5.81 -21.32
C ALA A 322 -18.79 -7.14 -21.42
N GLY A 323 -19.09 -8.12 -20.55
CA GLY A 323 -18.44 -9.43 -20.54
C GLY A 323 -17.99 -9.89 -19.14
N PHE A 324 -16.95 -10.72 -19.08
CA PHE A 324 -16.31 -11.20 -17.84
C PHE A 324 -14.95 -10.52 -17.59
N PRO A 325 -14.91 -9.24 -17.16
CA PRO A 325 -13.64 -8.58 -16.82
C PRO A 325 -12.90 -9.25 -15.66
N ILE A 326 -13.61 -10.02 -14.82
CA ILE A 326 -13.02 -10.87 -13.80
C ILE A 326 -13.37 -12.32 -14.12
N ASP A 327 -12.34 -13.12 -14.42
CA ASP A 327 -12.51 -14.54 -14.73
C ASP A 327 -11.70 -15.43 -13.77
N VAL A 328 -12.43 -16.15 -12.92
CA VAL A 328 -11.92 -17.14 -11.98
C VAL A 328 -12.38 -18.55 -12.34
N SER A 329 -12.71 -18.83 -13.61
CA SER A 329 -13.20 -20.15 -13.99
C SER A 329 -12.16 -21.25 -13.77
N GLY A 330 -12.62 -22.48 -13.55
CA GLY A 330 -11.76 -23.65 -13.66
C GLY A 330 -11.31 -23.87 -15.11
N GLY A 331 -10.24 -24.63 -15.27
CA GLY A 331 -9.80 -25.12 -16.56
C GLY A 331 -10.61 -26.34 -17.00
N ALA A 332 -10.75 -26.53 -18.32
CA ALA A 332 -11.37 -27.73 -18.86
C ALA A 332 -10.46 -28.96 -18.67
N GLY A 333 -11.07 -30.11 -18.39
CA GLY A 333 -10.39 -31.39 -18.57
C GLY A 333 -10.24 -31.71 -20.06
N SER A 334 -9.30 -32.58 -20.39
CA SER A 334 -9.10 -33.01 -21.79
C SER A 334 -9.85 -34.29 -22.10
N VAL A 335 -10.37 -34.38 -23.32
CA VAL A 335 -11.02 -35.58 -23.89
C VAL A 335 -9.99 -36.27 -24.80
N PRO A 336 -9.56 -37.51 -24.49
CA PRO A 336 -8.70 -38.28 -25.36
C PRO A 336 -9.33 -38.54 -26.73
N SER A 337 -8.51 -38.71 -27.77
CA SER A 337 -9.04 -38.97 -29.12
C SER A 337 -9.53 -40.41 -29.33
N LEU A 338 -9.06 -41.37 -28.53
CA LEU A 338 -9.61 -42.72 -28.49
C LEU A 338 -10.76 -42.79 -27.48
N ALA A 339 -11.97 -43.10 -27.97
CA ALA A 339 -13.21 -43.12 -27.18
C ALA A 339 -13.19 -44.06 -25.96
N ALA A 340 -12.20 -44.94 -25.83
CA ALA A 340 -12.08 -45.89 -24.74
C ALA A 340 -11.18 -45.39 -23.59
N ALA A 341 -10.40 -44.32 -23.79
CA ALA A 341 -9.59 -43.70 -22.74
C ALA A 341 -10.45 -42.74 -21.90
N GLY A 342 -10.08 -42.58 -20.63
CA GLY A 342 -10.84 -41.75 -19.69
C GLY A 342 -10.55 -40.26 -19.85
N ASP A 343 -11.62 -39.45 -19.87
CA ASP A 343 -11.52 -37.99 -19.89
C ASP A 343 -10.97 -37.45 -18.58
N GLY A 344 -10.26 -36.33 -18.69
CA GLY A 344 -9.89 -35.52 -17.53
C GLY A 344 -11.11 -34.79 -16.96
N GLY A 345 -11.16 -34.67 -15.64
CA GLY A 345 -12.18 -33.87 -14.95
C GLY A 345 -11.95 -32.38 -15.13
N ALA A 346 -13.03 -31.60 -15.25
CA ALA A 346 -12.96 -30.13 -15.25
C ALA A 346 -12.56 -29.60 -13.86
N GLY A 347 -11.78 -28.53 -13.83
CA GLY A 347 -11.50 -27.81 -12.60
C GLY A 347 -12.73 -27.04 -12.11
N SER A 348 -12.84 -26.86 -10.80
CA SER A 348 -13.90 -26.03 -10.21
C SER A 348 -13.64 -24.54 -10.43
N TYR A 349 -14.70 -23.74 -10.32
CA TYR A 349 -14.59 -22.29 -10.22
C TYR A 349 -13.80 -21.86 -8.98
N GLY A 350 -13.15 -20.72 -9.13
CA GLY A 350 -12.51 -19.97 -8.06
C GLY A 350 -13.48 -19.02 -7.37
N ARG A 351 -12.94 -17.97 -6.74
CA ARG A 351 -13.68 -17.07 -5.85
C ARG A 351 -13.42 -15.61 -6.18
N THR A 352 -14.47 -14.81 -6.08
CA THR A 352 -14.42 -13.36 -6.21
C THR A 352 -15.04 -12.73 -4.97
N TRP A 353 -14.42 -11.65 -4.50
CA TRP A 353 -14.95 -10.79 -3.46
C TRP A 353 -14.77 -9.35 -3.89
N ASP A 354 -15.86 -8.75 -4.31
CA ASP A 354 -15.94 -7.41 -4.86
C ASP A 354 -16.73 -6.50 -3.92
N VAL A 355 -16.16 -6.20 -2.75
CA VAL A 355 -16.88 -5.43 -1.73
C VAL A 355 -16.58 -3.94 -1.91
N SER A 356 -17.60 -3.21 -2.32
CA SER A 356 -17.60 -1.75 -2.49
C SER A 356 -18.82 -1.09 -1.85
N ASN A 357 -18.78 0.22 -1.67
CA ASN A 357 -19.97 0.98 -1.25
C ASN A 357 -20.96 1.17 -2.39
N THR A 358 -20.49 1.14 -3.63
CA THR A 358 -21.33 1.28 -4.82
C THR A 358 -20.72 0.48 -5.97
N PHE A 359 -21.45 -0.52 -6.44
CA PHE A 359 -21.12 -1.24 -7.66
C PHE A 359 -21.78 -0.58 -8.86
N SER A 360 -21.08 -0.53 -9.99
CA SER A 360 -21.59 0.05 -11.24
C SER A 360 -20.99 -0.63 -12.47
N GLY A 361 -21.69 -0.53 -13.58
CA GLY A 361 -21.23 -1.08 -14.87
C GLY A 361 -22.06 -2.25 -15.37
N VAL A 362 -21.66 -2.80 -16.51
CA VAL A 362 -22.37 -3.89 -17.22
C VAL A 362 -21.57 -5.19 -17.23
N GLY A 363 -20.37 -5.19 -16.66
CA GLY A 363 -19.54 -6.39 -16.52
C GLY A 363 -20.14 -7.40 -15.54
N SER A 364 -19.79 -8.66 -15.74
CA SER A 364 -20.17 -9.80 -14.89
C SER A 364 -18.93 -10.54 -14.42
N GLU A 365 -19.02 -11.31 -13.33
CA GLU A 365 -17.97 -12.21 -12.89
C GLU A 365 -18.28 -13.65 -13.32
N SER A 366 -17.27 -14.48 -13.55
CA SER A 366 -17.50 -15.87 -13.99
C SER A 366 -18.05 -16.80 -12.90
N ASN A 367 -18.17 -16.33 -11.66
CA ASN A 367 -18.84 -17.02 -10.56
C ASN A 367 -19.80 -16.06 -9.84
N ALA A 368 -20.96 -16.55 -9.41
CA ALA A 368 -21.80 -15.83 -8.47
C ALA A 368 -21.26 -16.11 -7.06
N SER A 369 -20.77 -15.09 -6.37
CA SER A 369 -20.39 -15.18 -4.95
C SER A 369 -21.42 -16.02 -4.18
N SER A 370 -20.98 -17.11 -3.55
CA SER A 370 -21.84 -17.96 -2.73
C SER A 370 -22.00 -17.43 -1.30
N LEU A 371 -21.40 -16.28 -1.00
CA LEU A 371 -21.55 -15.63 0.29
C LEU A 371 -22.95 -15.05 0.43
N ASN A 372 -23.68 -15.56 1.41
CA ASN A 372 -24.97 -15.02 1.84
C ASN A 372 -24.89 -13.54 2.28
N ALA A 373 -23.73 -13.08 2.78
CA ALA A 373 -23.45 -11.67 3.06
C ALA A 373 -21.95 -11.34 2.90
N VAL A 374 -21.64 -10.57 1.86
CA VAL A 374 -20.27 -10.12 1.52
C VAL A 374 -19.75 -8.99 2.42
N GLY A 375 -20.61 -8.38 3.26
CA GLY A 375 -20.24 -7.24 4.10
C GLY A 375 -20.16 -5.92 3.34
N VAL A 376 -19.65 -4.87 4.00
CA VAL A 376 -19.50 -3.52 3.44
C VAL A 376 -18.15 -2.95 3.84
N VAL A 377 -17.43 -2.33 2.90
CA VAL A 377 -16.14 -1.66 3.16
C VAL A 377 -16.37 -0.21 3.53
N GLN A 378 -15.91 0.18 4.72
CA GLN A 378 -16.09 1.51 5.28
C GLN A 378 -14.85 1.95 6.06
N TYR A 379 -14.80 3.22 6.42
CA TYR A 379 -13.80 3.72 7.36
C TYR A 379 -14.14 3.28 8.77
N THR A 380 -13.11 2.88 9.52
CA THR A 380 -13.25 2.49 10.92
C THR A 380 -13.71 3.70 11.76
N THR A 381 -14.57 3.45 12.75
CA THR A 381 -14.96 4.43 13.78
C THR A 381 -14.17 4.24 15.09
N ALA A 382 -13.33 3.20 15.15
CA ALA A 382 -12.42 2.99 16.26
C ALA A 382 -11.29 4.03 16.24
N ALA A 383 -10.85 4.49 17.41
CA ALA A 383 -9.77 5.44 17.54
C ALA A 383 -8.47 4.93 16.88
N ARG A 384 -7.81 5.78 16.07
CA ARG A 384 -6.54 5.47 15.40
C ARG A 384 -5.50 6.52 15.65
N ASN A 385 -4.25 6.08 15.74
CA ASN A 385 -3.16 6.92 16.18
C ASN A 385 -2.14 7.11 15.07
N VAL A 386 -1.50 8.27 15.07
CA VAL A 386 -0.27 8.56 14.34
C VAL A 386 0.74 9.13 15.32
N ILE A 387 1.95 8.60 15.32
CA ILE A 387 3.09 9.12 16.08
C ILE A 387 4.12 9.63 15.07
N SER A 388 4.56 10.86 15.27
CA SER A 388 5.65 11.44 14.48
C SER A 388 7.00 11.00 15.03
N LYS A 389 8.02 11.06 14.19
CA LYS A 389 9.41 11.18 14.65
C LYS A 389 9.60 12.53 15.34
N SER A 390 10.78 12.71 15.91
CA SER A 390 11.20 13.97 16.51
C SER A 390 11.44 15.06 15.47
N TYR A 391 11.02 16.27 15.81
CA TYR A 391 11.36 17.52 15.16
C TYR A 391 12.39 18.25 16.03
N ASP A 392 13.50 18.67 15.45
CA ASP A 392 14.60 19.37 16.15
C ASP A 392 14.43 20.88 16.01
N THR A 393 14.14 21.56 17.12
CA THR A 393 14.09 23.04 17.18
C THR A 393 15.46 23.70 17.07
N GLN A 394 16.53 22.92 17.18
CA GLN A 394 17.93 23.35 17.22
C GLN A 394 18.27 24.24 18.43
N SER A 395 17.37 24.33 19.42
CA SER A 395 17.54 25.15 20.61
C SER A 395 16.97 24.46 21.84
N THR A 396 17.74 24.42 22.93
CA THR A 396 17.27 23.98 24.26
C THR A 396 16.57 25.10 25.02
N GLU A 397 16.32 26.25 24.39
CA GLU A 397 15.59 27.38 25.00
C GLU A 397 14.23 27.62 24.32
N SER A 398 13.81 26.69 23.46
CA SER A 398 12.51 26.75 22.77
C SER A 398 11.35 26.70 23.77
N THR A 399 10.33 27.51 23.52
CA THR A 399 9.06 27.49 24.24
C THR A 399 7.93 27.08 23.29
N PHE A 400 7.17 26.05 23.64
CA PHE A 400 6.13 25.51 22.77
C PHE A 400 4.78 26.15 23.10
N GLN A 401 4.09 26.63 22.08
CA GLN A 401 2.88 27.44 22.24
C GLN A 401 1.61 26.65 21.98
N SER A 402 1.56 25.93 20.86
CA SER A 402 0.37 25.19 20.43
C SER A 402 0.73 24.09 19.44
N ILE A 403 -0.18 23.12 19.34
CA ILE A 403 -0.23 22.14 18.25
C ILE A 403 -1.67 22.10 17.74
N ASN A 404 -1.85 22.19 16.42
CA ASN A 404 -3.17 22.19 15.79
C ASN A 404 -3.16 21.34 14.52
N SER A 405 -4.32 20.80 14.16
CA SER A 405 -4.58 20.19 12.86
C SER A 405 -5.16 21.19 11.87
N VAL A 406 -5.00 20.91 10.58
CA VAL A 406 -5.78 21.53 9.50
C VAL A 406 -6.53 20.42 8.77
N PRO A 407 -7.88 20.46 8.70
CA PRO A 407 -8.77 21.39 9.41
C PRO A 407 -8.71 21.20 10.94
N ILE A 408 -9.09 22.25 11.68
CA ILE A 408 -9.28 22.16 13.14
C ILE A 408 -10.57 21.40 13.43
N THR A 409 -10.50 20.39 14.28
CA THR A 409 -11.64 19.51 14.59
C THR A 409 -11.53 18.95 16.01
N SER A 410 -12.67 18.66 16.64
CA SER A 410 -12.75 18.03 17.97
C SER A 410 -12.57 16.51 17.92
N GLU A 411 -12.60 15.90 16.75
CA GLU A 411 -12.39 14.45 16.56
C GLU A 411 -10.90 14.07 16.58
N VAL A 412 -10.01 15.06 16.70
CA VAL A 412 -8.57 14.84 16.85
C VAL A 412 -8.12 15.26 18.24
N VAL A 413 -7.44 14.35 18.94
CA VAL A 413 -6.77 14.62 20.21
C VAL A 413 -5.26 14.55 19.98
N PHE A 414 -4.56 15.62 20.38
CA PHE A 414 -3.12 15.68 20.34
C PHE A 414 -2.51 15.42 21.73
N GLU A 415 -1.42 14.66 21.73
CA GLU A 415 -0.47 14.59 22.82
C GLU A 415 0.92 14.95 22.27
N VAL A 416 1.79 15.53 23.09
CA VAL A 416 3.14 15.96 22.71
C VAL A 416 4.16 15.46 23.70
N ALA A 417 5.33 15.09 23.23
CA ALA A 417 6.46 14.70 24.06
C ALA A 417 7.68 15.52 23.66
N GLY A 418 8.53 15.85 24.63
CA GLY A 418 9.76 16.63 24.44
C GLY A 418 10.99 15.90 24.96
N SER A 419 12.14 16.26 24.42
CA SER A 419 13.44 15.66 24.78
C SER A 419 14.59 16.62 24.48
N ASN A 420 15.70 16.49 25.20
CA ASN A 420 16.96 17.16 24.88
C ASN A 420 17.97 16.28 24.13
N ASP A 421 17.76 14.96 24.08
CA ASP A 421 18.70 13.97 23.54
C ASP A 421 18.07 13.06 22.47
N ASN A 422 17.06 13.57 21.76
CA ASN A 422 16.34 12.84 20.73
C ASN A 422 15.66 11.55 21.25
N PHE A 423 15.08 11.64 22.44
CA PHE A 423 14.34 10.60 23.14
C PHE A 423 15.17 9.36 23.48
N ALA A 424 16.48 9.53 23.71
CA ALA A 424 17.36 8.43 24.10
C ALA A 424 17.22 8.09 25.60
N VAL A 425 17.29 9.11 26.45
CA VAL A 425 17.13 9.00 27.91
C VAL A 425 16.14 10.04 28.44
N ASP A 426 16.20 11.27 27.92
CA ASP A 426 15.26 12.33 28.27
C ASP A 426 13.99 12.21 27.42
N ASP A 427 12.94 11.60 27.96
CA ASP A 427 11.59 11.60 27.38
C ASP A 427 10.59 12.08 28.44
N THR A 428 9.88 13.17 28.18
CA THR A 428 8.81 13.66 29.08
C THR A 428 7.61 12.72 29.14
N GLY A 429 7.53 11.73 28.26
CA GLY A 429 6.30 11.03 27.92
C GLY A 429 5.36 11.91 27.09
N PHE A 430 4.31 11.29 26.57
CA PHE A 430 3.24 12.01 25.88
C PHE A 430 2.36 12.74 26.91
N LEU A 431 2.28 14.07 26.76
CA LEU A 431 1.51 14.97 27.59
C LEU A 431 0.35 15.56 26.78
N PRO A 432 -0.82 15.82 27.40
CA PRO A 432 -1.92 16.49 26.71
C PRO A 432 -1.51 17.91 26.30
N THR A 433 -2.13 18.46 25.24
CA THR A 433 -1.83 19.81 24.74
C THR A 433 -2.01 20.91 25.79
N THR A 434 -2.85 20.72 26.79
CA THR A 434 -3.02 21.62 27.94
C THR A 434 -1.77 21.76 28.80
N GLN A 435 -0.80 20.84 28.66
CA GLN A 435 0.47 20.81 29.38
C GLN A 435 1.67 21.03 28.45
N ILE A 436 1.45 21.60 27.25
CA ILE A 436 2.53 21.83 26.27
C ILE A 436 3.67 22.72 26.81
N ASN A 437 3.37 23.58 27.78
CA ASN A 437 4.35 24.41 28.48
C ASN A 437 5.38 23.60 29.31
N LEU A 438 5.09 22.35 29.66
CA LEU A 438 6.07 21.44 30.29
C LEU A 438 7.16 21.00 29.32
N LEU A 439 7.00 21.24 28.02
CA LEU A 439 8.02 21.00 27.00
C LEU A 439 8.97 22.19 26.82
N ASN A 440 8.77 23.29 27.55
CA ASN A 440 9.69 24.42 27.49
C ASN A 440 11.12 23.99 27.83
N ALA A 441 12.08 24.56 27.12
CA ALA A 441 13.50 24.20 27.17
C ALA A 441 13.82 22.76 26.68
N LYS A 442 12.94 22.15 25.88
CA LYS A 442 13.23 20.92 25.13
C LYS A 442 13.65 21.23 23.70
N ARG A 443 14.69 20.55 23.23
CA ARG A 443 15.21 20.68 21.86
C ARG A 443 14.37 19.94 20.83
N PHE A 444 14.01 18.70 21.14
CA PHE A 444 13.26 17.81 20.28
C PHE A 444 11.80 17.73 20.74
N VAL A 445 10.87 17.70 19.79
CA VAL A 445 9.44 17.48 20.04
C VAL A 445 8.90 16.39 19.11
N LYS A 446 8.02 15.52 19.60
CA LYS A 446 7.22 14.62 18.77
C LYS A 446 5.76 14.72 19.18
N PHE A 447 4.84 14.38 18.29
CA PHE A 447 3.42 14.38 18.58
C PHE A 447 2.81 12.99 18.41
N ARG A 448 1.74 12.74 19.16
CA ARG A 448 0.78 11.67 18.91
C ARG A 448 -0.56 12.31 18.58
N MET A 449 -1.12 11.94 17.45
CA MET A 449 -2.44 12.36 17.00
C MET A 449 -3.38 11.15 17.08
N THR A 450 -4.47 11.26 17.83
CA THR A 450 -5.53 10.26 17.92
C THR A 450 -6.76 10.75 17.18
N LEU A 451 -7.16 10.06 16.11
CA LEU A 451 -8.34 10.34 15.30
C LEU A 451 -9.51 9.47 15.78
N THR A 452 -10.62 10.10 16.10
CA THR A 452 -11.88 9.43 16.48
C THR A 452 -12.95 9.74 15.45
N ASN A 453 -12.99 8.93 14.41
CA ASN A 453 -13.91 9.12 13.29
C ASN A 453 -15.35 8.81 13.69
N THR A 454 -16.26 9.76 13.49
CA THR A 454 -17.68 9.60 13.83
C THR A 454 -18.51 9.03 12.68
N ASN A 455 -18.00 9.07 11.44
CA ASN A 455 -18.73 8.68 10.24
C ASN A 455 -17.96 7.66 9.38
N ALA A 456 -18.53 6.47 9.20
CA ALA A 456 -17.90 5.37 8.47
C ALA A 456 -17.89 5.57 6.94
N THR A 457 -18.73 6.43 6.37
CA THR A 457 -18.81 6.69 4.91
C THR A 457 -18.10 7.98 4.49
N THR A 458 -17.95 8.92 5.41
CA THR A 458 -17.27 10.20 5.16
C THR A 458 -16.16 10.36 6.19
N PRO A 459 -14.94 9.91 5.89
CA PRO A 459 -13.88 9.88 6.89
C PRO A 459 -13.46 11.29 7.28
N MET A 460 -13.08 11.44 8.55
CA MET A 460 -12.18 12.51 8.93
C MET A 460 -10.89 12.47 8.10
N GLN A 461 -10.45 13.64 7.62
CA GLN A 461 -9.16 13.83 7.00
C GLN A 461 -8.42 14.99 7.65
N ILE A 462 -7.13 14.80 7.90
CA ILE A 462 -6.22 15.83 8.40
C ILE A 462 -5.16 16.07 7.35
N ASP A 463 -5.12 17.30 6.81
CA ASP A 463 -4.20 17.72 5.77
C ASP A 463 -2.84 18.14 6.34
N GLN A 464 -2.84 18.71 7.55
CA GLN A 464 -1.62 19.23 8.17
C GLN A 464 -1.63 19.15 9.69
N VAL A 465 -0.45 19.00 10.29
CA VAL A 465 -0.19 19.31 11.71
C VAL A 465 0.81 20.45 11.81
N GLN A 466 0.49 21.44 12.64
CA GLN A 466 1.33 22.60 12.91
C GLN A 466 1.72 22.64 14.39
N ILE A 467 3.03 22.67 14.68
CA ILE A 467 3.57 22.90 16.03
C ILE A 467 4.19 24.29 16.06
N ASN A 468 3.59 25.21 16.80
CA ASN A 468 4.08 26.56 16.96
C ASN A 468 4.97 26.66 18.20
N TYR A 469 6.15 27.25 18.04
CA TYR A 469 7.12 27.45 19.11
C TYR A 469 7.78 28.83 18.98
N GLN A 470 8.42 29.28 20.05
CA GLN A 470 9.26 30.47 20.07
C GLN A 470 10.67 30.08 20.47
N SER A 471 11.66 30.52 19.70
CA SER A 471 13.08 30.37 20.02
C SER A 471 13.70 31.75 20.26
N PRO A 472 14.45 31.95 21.36
CA PRO A 472 15.14 33.22 21.62
C PRO A 472 16.32 33.44 20.67
N THR A 473 16.88 32.37 20.11
CA THR A 473 17.89 32.43 19.06
C THR A 473 17.20 32.34 17.70
N PRO A 474 17.47 33.27 16.76
CA PRO A 474 17.12 33.05 15.37
C PRO A 474 17.72 31.70 14.94
N ALA A 475 17.00 30.95 14.13
CA ALA A 475 17.49 29.74 13.48
C ALA A 475 18.57 30.08 12.42
N ASP A 476 19.53 30.94 12.78
CA ASP A 476 20.76 31.15 12.03
C ASP A 476 21.50 29.81 12.07
N LYS A 477 21.35 29.10 10.94
CA LYS A 477 22.03 27.86 10.58
C LYS A 477 23.54 27.97 10.82
N GLU A 478 24.03 27.69 12.02
CA GLU A 478 25.45 27.38 12.21
C GLU A 478 25.72 25.91 11.84
N ASN A 479 25.61 25.62 10.54
CA ASN A 479 26.26 24.43 9.98
C ASN A 479 27.76 24.73 9.86
N PHE A 480 28.48 24.76 10.98
CA PHE A 480 29.94 24.66 10.96
C PHE A 480 30.34 23.20 11.06
N ASN A 481 30.35 22.52 9.91
CA ASN A 481 30.93 21.18 9.81
C ASN A 481 32.45 21.29 9.66
N PHE A 482 33.18 21.31 10.78
CA PHE A 482 34.64 21.21 10.73
C PHE A 482 35.06 19.76 10.45
N LYS A 483 35.38 19.45 9.18
CA LYS A 483 36.25 18.31 8.86
C LYS A 483 37.70 18.78 8.87
N GLY A 484 38.31 18.81 10.04
CA GLY A 484 39.74 19.02 10.18
C GLY A 484 40.22 18.82 11.62
N CYS A 485 41.23 17.98 11.82
CA CYS A 485 41.97 17.89 13.08
C CYS A 485 42.86 19.14 13.24
N GLY A 486 42.25 20.27 13.55
CA GLY A 486 42.95 21.53 13.85
C GLY A 486 42.69 21.96 15.28
N LEU A 487 43.74 22.34 16.01
CA LEU A 487 43.62 22.98 17.31
C LEU A 487 42.87 24.31 17.16
N ILE A 488 41.74 24.45 17.85
CA ILE A 488 41.04 25.73 18.00
C ILE A 488 41.93 26.61 18.88
N HIS A 489 42.69 27.51 18.26
CA HIS A 489 43.11 28.70 18.96
C HIS A 489 41.86 29.56 19.12
N ALA A 490 41.47 29.85 20.37
CA ALA A 490 40.49 30.87 20.68
C ALA A 490 41.06 32.23 20.24
N GLY A 491 40.92 32.55 18.95
CA GLY A 491 41.03 33.92 18.49
C GLY A 491 39.93 34.74 19.18
N PRO A 492 40.24 35.96 19.63
CA PRO A 492 39.23 36.82 20.24
C PRO A 492 38.05 36.98 19.27
N PRO A 493 36.80 37.00 19.78
CA PRO A 493 35.62 37.08 18.94
C PRO A 493 35.75 38.25 17.96
N PRO A 494 35.29 38.13 16.69
CA PRO A 494 35.29 39.26 15.78
C PRO A 494 34.56 40.41 16.47
N ASP A 495 35.25 41.52 16.61
CA ASP A 495 34.87 42.69 17.39
C ASP A 495 33.50 43.23 16.95
N ARG A 496 32.42 42.66 17.51
CA ARG A 496 31.11 43.31 17.58
C ARG A 496 31.21 44.64 18.35
N GLY A 497 32.32 44.86 19.05
CA GLY A 497 32.75 46.13 19.61
C GLY A 497 32.81 47.24 18.58
N LEU A 498 33.33 47.05 17.36
CA LEU A 498 33.47 48.16 16.41
C LEU A 498 32.11 48.66 15.88
N MET A 499 31.18 47.75 15.56
CA MET A 499 29.85 48.15 15.10
C MET A 499 29.03 48.79 16.23
N ASN A 500 29.11 48.23 17.44
CA ASN A 500 28.48 48.83 18.61
C ASN A 500 29.11 50.17 18.97
N ILE A 501 30.44 50.33 18.91
CA ILE A 501 31.15 51.61 19.11
C ILE A 501 30.75 52.61 18.03
N LEU A 502 30.61 52.19 16.77
CA LEU A 502 30.20 53.07 15.68
C LEU A 502 28.76 53.57 15.87
N ILE A 503 27.82 52.68 16.24
CA ILE A 503 26.44 53.04 16.57
C ILE A 503 26.39 53.92 17.82
N THR A 504 27.19 53.62 18.85
CA THR A 504 27.27 54.40 20.09
C THR A 504 27.85 55.78 19.82
N MET A 505 28.90 55.89 19.00
CA MET A 505 29.47 57.16 18.55
C MET A 505 28.47 57.93 17.69
N LEU A 506 27.75 57.29 16.78
CA LEU A 506 26.74 57.94 15.94
C LEU A 506 25.60 58.51 16.80
N LEU A 507 25.14 57.76 17.81
CA LEU A 507 24.12 58.19 18.77
C LEU A 507 24.63 59.29 19.72
N LEU A 508 25.91 59.28 20.10
CA LEU A 508 26.55 60.35 20.87
C LEU A 508 26.81 61.61 20.05
N LEU A 509 27.05 61.48 18.74
CA LEU A 509 27.29 62.60 17.82
C LEU A 509 26.00 63.22 17.29
N LEU A 510 24.89 62.48 17.23
CA LEU A 510 23.60 63.01 16.77
C LEU A 510 23.15 64.29 17.52
N PRO A 511 23.22 64.38 18.87
CA PRO A 511 22.92 65.61 19.59
C PRO A 511 23.85 66.77 19.22
N VAL A 512 25.12 66.50 18.92
CA VAL A 512 26.13 67.50 18.52
C VAL A 512 25.85 68.01 17.10
N ILE A 513 25.47 67.12 16.18
CA ILE A 513 25.10 67.46 14.80
C ILE A 513 23.78 68.24 14.75
N VAL A 514 22.79 67.86 15.56
CA VAL A 514 21.49 68.57 15.64
C VAL A 514 21.63 69.92 16.33
N SER A 515 22.44 70.03 17.40
CA SER A 515 22.66 71.31 18.10
C SER A 515 23.53 72.31 17.31
N SER A 516 24.45 71.84 16.46
CA SER A 516 25.21 72.71 15.55
C SER A 516 24.34 73.29 14.42
N ARG A 517 23.38 72.53 13.87
CA ARG A 517 22.41 73.06 12.91
C ARG A 517 21.42 74.08 13.51
N LEU A 518 21.02 73.91 14.77
CA LEU A 518 20.18 74.88 15.50
C LEU A 518 20.92 76.19 15.84
N LYS A 519 22.25 76.18 15.94
CA LYS A 519 23.06 77.41 16.09
C LYS A 519 23.24 78.17 14.77
N LEU A 520 23.32 77.47 13.63
CA LEU A 520 23.42 78.11 12.31
C LEU A 520 22.12 78.84 11.89
N SER A 521 20.93 78.32 12.24
CA SER A 521 19.68 79.01 11.87
C SER A 521 19.45 80.32 12.65
N LYS A 522 19.98 80.43 13.88
CA LYS A 522 19.94 81.69 14.66
C LYS A 522 20.92 82.75 14.14
N ALA A 523 22.02 82.36 13.51
CA ALA A 523 22.94 83.30 12.88
C ALA A 523 22.36 83.88 11.58
N HIS A 524 21.61 83.09 10.81
CA HIS A 524 20.97 83.56 9.57
C HIS A 524 19.75 84.47 9.81
N ALA A 525 19.03 84.28 10.92
CA ALA A 525 17.92 85.18 11.31
C ALA A 525 18.37 86.57 11.79
N LYS A 526 19.66 86.76 12.14
CA LYS A 526 20.18 88.05 12.63
C LYS A 526 20.72 88.96 11.50
N ASN A 527 21.06 88.40 10.34
CA ASN A 527 21.54 89.19 9.19
C ASN A 527 20.43 89.79 8.31
N ASN A 528 19.19 89.29 8.38
CA ASN A 528 18.08 89.83 7.59
C ASN A 528 17.31 90.99 8.25
N ARG A 529 17.82 91.58 9.35
CA ARG A 529 17.14 92.70 10.05
C ARG A 529 17.81 94.07 9.87
N ILE A 530 18.81 94.21 9.00
CA ILE A 530 19.55 95.48 8.80
C ILE A 530 19.39 96.07 7.37
N GLN A 531 18.64 95.43 6.45
CA GLN A 531 18.46 95.95 5.08
C GLN A 531 17.01 96.36 4.72
N SER A 532 16.26 96.96 5.64
CA SER A 532 15.05 97.71 5.25
C SER A 532 14.88 98.97 6.11
N LYS A 533 15.68 99.98 5.80
CA LYS A 533 15.37 101.39 6.03
C LYS A 533 15.82 102.14 4.78
N ASP A 534 14.90 102.21 3.82
CA ASP A 534 14.47 103.45 3.19
C ASP A 534 12.94 103.45 3.20
#